data_AF-A0A3Q3WE08-F1
#
_entry.id   AF-A0A3Q3WE08-F1
#
_cell.length_a   1.000
_cell.length_b   1.000
_cell.length_c   1.000
_cell.angle_alpha   90.00
_cell.angle_beta   90.00
_cell.angle_gamma   90.00
#
_symmetry.space_group_name_H-M   'P 1'
#
loop_
_entity.id
_entity.type
_entity.pdbx_description
1 polymer ?
#
loop_
_entity_poly.entity_id
_entity_poly.type
_entity_poly.pdbx_seq_one_letter_code
_entity_poly.pdbx_strand_id
1 'polypeptide(L)'
;MSESRVSSVIQEWAYPGQTHPQTLNPTTSSHSGSTSQLGSINKDSVEYRLRRERNNIAVRKSRDKARRRILLTQQRAQQLQEENQKLQLRIGQLTQELDTLKHILSQRHLHGAEERAAEEADI
;
A
#
# COMPACT_ATOMS: atom_id res chain seq x y z
N MET A 1 -5.62 -25.66 -22.88
CA MET A 1 -5.66 -25.25 -21.45
C MET A 1 -5.09 -23.85 -21.37
N SER A 2 -5.95 -22.88 -21.12
CA SER A 2 -5.67 -21.45 -21.11
C SER A 2 -4.56 -21.10 -20.12
N GLU A 3 -3.47 -20.50 -20.59
CA GLU A 3 -2.51 -19.81 -19.73
C GLU A 3 -3.23 -18.63 -19.08
N SER A 4 -3.66 -18.87 -17.83
CA SER A 4 -4.22 -17.86 -16.96
C SER A 4 -3.19 -16.76 -16.80
N ARG A 5 -3.45 -15.63 -17.47
CA ARG A 5 -2.76 -14.35 -17.26
C ARG A 5 -2.55 -14.17 -15.77
N VAL A 6 -1.29 -14.18 -15.33
CA VAL A 6 -0.92 -13.88 -13.95
C VAL A 6 -1.54 -12.52 -13.63
N SER A 7 -2.53 -12.55 -12.75
CA SER A 7 -3.38 -11.40 -12.45
C SER A 7 -2.51 -10.26 -11.93
N SER A 8 -2.32 -9.26 -12.78
CA SER A 8 -1.74 -7.96 -12.44
C SER A 8 -2.73 -7.19 -11.59
N VAL A 9 -2.91 -7.63 -10.34
CA VAL A 9 -3.59 -6.86 -9.30
C VAL A 9 -2.52 -6.30 -8.35
N ILE A 10 -1.58 -5.58 -8.95
CA ILE A 10 -1.12 -4.34 -8.32
C ILE A 10 -2.00 -3.29 -8.96
N GLN A 11 -3.21 -3.15 -8.42
CA GLN A 11 -4.06 -2.02 -8.76
C GLN A 11 -3.31 -0.78 -8.26
N GLU A 12 -2.89 0.02 -9.24
CA GLU A 12 -2.28 1.33 -9.04
C GLU A 12 -3.16 2.15 -8.11
N TRP A 13 -2.68 2.38 -6.88
CA TRP A 13 -3.04 3.59 -6.18
C TRP A 13 -2.02 4.64 -6.64
N ALA A 14 -2.41 5.42 -7.65
CA ALA A 14 -1.70 6.63 -8.00
C ALA A 14 -1.86 7.63 -6.85
N TYR A 15 -0.95 7.59 -5.87
CA TYR A 15 -0.71 8.74 -5.02
C TYR A 15 0.01 9.78 -5.89
N PRO A 16 -0.56 10.99 -6.11
CA PRO A 16 0.13 12.02 -6.86
C PRO A 16 1.40 12.41 -6.08
N GLY A 17 2.56 12.08 -6.64
CA GLY A 17 3.87 12.42 -6.07
C GLY A 17 4.71 11.28 -5.50
N GLN A 18 4.27 10.02 -5.57
CA GLN A 18 5.10 8.89 -5.14
C GLN A 18 5.77 8.23 -6.35
N THR A 19 7.02 8.61 -6.62
CA THR A 19 7.87 7.88 -7.56
C THR A 19 8.00 6.45 -7.05
N HIS A 20 7.52 5.49 -7.84
CA HIS A 20 7.86 4.09 -7.64
C HIS A 20 9.38 4.00 -7.46
N PRO A 21 9.92 3.24 -6.49
CA PRO A 21 11.32 2.95 -6.50
C PRO A 21 11.56 2.13 -7.77
N GLN A 22 12.01 2.84 -8.82
CA GLN A 22 12.79 2.29 -9.90
C GLN A 22 13.71 1.28 -9.23
N THR A 23 13.69 0.05 -9.71
CA THR A 23 14.66 -0.95 -9.26
C THR A 23 16.00 -0.46 -9.77
N LEU A 24 16.63 0.46 -9.05
CA LEU A 24 18.00 0.87 -9.25
C LEU A 24 18.78 -0.40 -8.99
N ASN A 25 19.14 -1.07 -10.09
CA ASN A 25 20.21 -2.06 -10.08
C ASN A 25 21.37 -1.41 -9.32
N PRO A 26 21.87 -2.01 -8.23
CA PRO A 26 23.14 -1.58 -7.72
C PRO A 26 24.15 -2.00 -8.79
N THR A 27 24.65 -1.04 -9.56
CA THR A 27 25.98 -1.13 -10.16
C THR A 27 26.97 -1.24 -9.02
N THR A 28 27.15 -2.44 -8.48
CA THR A 28 28.28 -2.73 -7.62
C THR A 28 29.50 -2.77 -8.53
N SER A 29 30.21 -1.65 -8.56
CA SER A 29 31.61 -1.59 -8.92
C SER A 29 32.40 -2.68 -8.19
N SER A 30 33.29 -3.32 -8.96
CA SER A 30 34.48 -4.02 -8.49
C SER A 30 34.30 -5.05 -7.37
N HIS A 31 34.04 -6.30 -7.74
CA HIS A 31 34.78 -7.42 -7.16
C HIS A 31 35.65 -8.01 -8.26
N SER A 32 36.94 -7.70 -8.14
CA SER A 32 38.05 -8.42 -8.75
C SER A 32 37.90 -9.92 -8.48
N GLY A 33 37.48 -10.65 -9.52
CA GLY A 33 37.31 -12.09 -9.47
C GLY A 33 37.48 -12.67 -10.87
N SER A 34 38.71 -12.59 -11.38
CA SER A 34 39.23 -13.36 -12.50
C SER A 34 38.34 -13.43 -13.75
N THR A 35 38.56 -12.48 -14.66
CA THR A 35 38.55 -12.79 -16.10
C THR A 35 39.62 -13.84 -16.34
N SER A 36 39.27 -15.11 -16.17
CA SER A 36 40.04 -16.21 -16.73
C SER A 36 39.05 -17.19 -17.33
N GLN A 37 38.97 -17.09 -18.65
CA GLN A 37 38.49 -18.12 -19.55
C GLN A 37 36.97 -18.31 -19.60
N LEU A 38 36.38 -17.70 -20.64
CA LEU A 38 35.32 -18.31 -21.46
C LEU A 38 35.82 -19.62 -22.14
N GLY A 39 36.58 -20.43 -21.41
CA GLY A 39 36.98 -21.78 -21.79
C GLY A 39 35.94 -22.73 -21.22
N SER A 40 35.53 -23.70 -22.04
CA SER A 40 34.63 -24.80 -21.68
C SER A 40 34.64 -25.14 -20.19
N ILE A 41 33.65 -24.62 -19.44
CA ILE A 41 33.46 -25.02 -18.05
C ILE A 41 33.08 -26.50 -18.08
N ASN A 42 33.94 -27.36 -17.55
CA ASN A 42 33.66 -28.79 -17.41
C ASN A 42 32.43 -28.97 -16.51
N LYS A 43 31.26 -29.16 -17.14
CA LYS A 43 29.95 -29.24 -16.48
C LYS A 43 29.83 -30.43 -15.53
N ASP A 44 30.67 -31.44 -15.71
CA ASP A 44 30.70 -32.63 -14.88
C ASP A 44 31.64 -32.50 -13.67
N SER A 45 32.38 -31.39 -13.56
CA SER A 45 33.19 -31.11 -12.38
C SER A 45 32.32 -31.00 -11.13
N VAL A 46 32.76 -31.66 -10.04
CA VAL A 46 32.13 -31.60 -8.72
C VAL A 46 31.98 -30.15 -8.23
N GLU A 47 32.99 -29.31 -8.52
CA GLU A 47 32.97 -27.89 -8.15
C GLU A 47 31.86 -27.12 -8.88
N TYR A 48 31.68 -27.37 -10.19
CA TYR A 48 30.61 -26.78 -10.98
C TYR A 48 29.24 -27.20 -10.45
N ARG A 49 29.04 -28.49 -10.20
CA ARG A 49 27.79 -29.03 -9.65
C ARG A 49 27.45 -28.37 -8.32
N LEU A 50 28.41 -28.25 -7.40
CA LEU A 50 28.20 -27.62 -6.10
C LEU A 50 27.87 -26.12 -6.23
N ARG A 51 28.55 -25.40 -7.14
CA ARG A 51 28.23 -23.99 -7.42
C ARG A 51 26.81 -23.82 -7.98
N ARG A 52 26.39 -24.70 -8.89
CA ARG A 52 25.03 -24.71 -9.44
C ARG A 52 23.98 -25.05 -8.39
N GLU A 53 24.24 -26.04 -7.53
CA GLU A 53 23.37 -26.42 -6.42
C GLU A 53 23.13 -25.22 -5.49
N ARG A 54 24.20 -24.53 -5.07
CA ARG A 54 24.12 -23.31 -4.26
C ARG A 54 23.31 -22.21 -4.94
N ASN A 55 23.55 -21.98 -6.24
CA ASN A 55 22.80 -20.98 -7.00
C ASN A 55 21.31 -21.33 -7.10
N ASN A 56 20.97 -22.60 -7.36
CA ASN A 56 19.59 -23.05 -7.40
C ASN A 56 18.87 -22.81 -6.07
N ILE A 57 19.54 -23.07 -4.94
CA ILE A 57 19.02 -22.75 -3.60
C ILE A 57 18.81 -21.25 -3.43
N ALA A 58 19.80 -20.43 -3.81
CA ALA A 58 19.70 -18.97 -3.72
C ALA A 58 18.56 -18.40 -4.56
N VAL A 59 18.36 -18.92 -5.78
CA VAL A 59 17.26 -18.54 -6.66
C VAL A 59 15.91 -18.90 -6.05
N ARG A 60 15.74 -20.13 -5.52
CA ARG A 60 14.52 -20.52 -4.81
C ARG A 60 14.22 -19.56 -3.65
N LYS A 61 15.22 -19.31 -2.79
CA LYS A 61 15.11 -18.38 -1.66
C LYS A 61 14.73 -16.96 -2.10
N SER A 62 15.34 -16.46 -3.16
CA SER A 62 15.04 -15.13 -3.71
C SER A 62 13.60 -15.03 -4.22
N ARG A 63 13.14 -16.06 -4.95
CA ARG A 63 11.75 -16.15 -5.43
C ARG A 63 10.76 -16.20 -4.28
N ASP A 64 11.02 -16.98 -3.24
CA ASP A 64 10.14 -17.07 -2.06
C ASP A 64 10.09 -15.76 -1.30
N LYS A 65 11.23 -15.05 -1.18
CA LYS A 65 11.28 -13.71 -0.59
C LYS A 65 10.43 -12.72 -1.40
N ALA A 66 10.52 -12.75 -2.73
CA ALA A 66 9.73 -11.89 -3.60
C ALA A 66 8.22 -12.19 -3.48
N ARG A 67 7.83 -13.46 -3.49
CA ARG A 67 6.42 -13.89 -3.28
C ARG A 67 5.90 -13.46 -1.93
N ARG A 68 6.67 -13.67 -0.85
CA ARG A 68 6.29 -13.23 0.51
C ARG A 68 6.10 -11.72 0.57
N ARG A 69 6.99 -10.94 -0.07
CA ARG A 69 6.84 -9.48 -0.12
C ARG A 69 5.53 -9.08 -0.80
N ILE A 70 5.20 -9.68 -1.95
CA ILE A 70 3.95 -9.40 -2.66
C ILE A 70 2.73 -9.70 -1.77
N LEU A 71 2.72 -10.86 -1.12
CA LEU A 71 1.64 -11.26 -0.23
C LEU A 71 1.47 -10.28 0.95
N LEU A 72 2.57 -9.91 1.60
CA LEU A 72 2.53 -8.95 2.72
C LEU A 72 2.05 -7.56 2.27
N THR A 73 2.46 -7.10 1.09
CA THR A 73 1.98 -5.83 0.53
C THR A 73 0.48 -5.89 0.26
N GLN A 74 -0.02 -6.99 -0.32
CA GLN A 74 -1.45 -7.17 -0.56
C GLN A 74 -2.25 -7.16 0.76
N GLN A 75 -1.77 -7.89 1.77
CA GLN A 75 -2.39 -7.91 3.09
C GLN A 75 -2.41 -6.51 3.73
N ARG A 76 -1.31 -5.74 3.61
CA ARG A 76 -1.25 -4.38 4.12
C ARG A 76 -2.22 -3.45 3.41
N ALA A 77 -2.39 -3.59 2.10
CA ALA A 77 -3.36 -2.80 1.34
C ALA A 77 -4.79 -3.08 1.82
N GLN A 78 -5.14 -4.35 2.06
CA GLN A 78 -6.44 -4.71 2.62
C GLN A 78 -6.67 -4.10 4.01
N GLN A 79 -5.69 -4.20 4.91
CA GLN A 79 -5.76 -3.57 6.24
C GLN A 79 -5.98 -2.06 6.15
N LEU A 80 -5.24 -1.37 5.28
CA LEU A 80 -5.39 0.07 5.10
C LEU A 80 -6.77 0.43 4.53
N GLN A 81 -7.34 -0.39 3.65
CA GLN A 81 -8.68 -0.19 3.12
C GLN A 81 -9.75 -0.34 4.21
N GLU A 82 -9.64 -1.36 5.06
CA GLU A 82 -10.52 -1.56 6.21
C GLU A 82 -10.42 -0.40 7.22
N GLU A 83 -9.19 0.01 7.56
CA GLU A 83 -8.93 1.17 8.43
C GLU A 83 -9.53 2.45 7.82
N ASN A 84 -9.36 2.67 6.52
CA ASN A 84 -9.92 3.83 5.82
C ASN A 84 -11.45 3.84 5.89
N GLN A 85 -12.10 2.70 5.63
CA GLN A 85 -13.55 2.60 5.73
C GLN A 85 -14.04 2.91 7.16
N LYS A 86 -13.36 2.38 8.18
CA LYS A 86 -13.68 2.67 9.59
C LYS A 86 -13.54 4.16 9.92
N LEU A 87 -12.48 4.80 9.42
CA LEU A 87 -12.28 6.25 9.59
C LEU A 87 -13.35 7.06 8.89
N GLN A 88 -13.74 6.69 7.66
CA GLN A 88 -14.83 7.36 6.93
C GLN A 88 -16.16 7.26 7.70
N LEU A 89 -16.49 6.10 8.26
CA LEU A 89 -17.67 5.94 9.11
C LEU A 89 -17.61 6.84 10.35
N ARG A 90 -16.44 6.93 11.00
CA ARG A 90 -16.26 7.80 12.18
C ARG A 90 -16.40 9.28 11.82
N ILE A 91 -15.85 9.70 10.68
CA ILE A 91 -16.05 11.06 10.15
C ILE A 91 -17.53 11.31 9.94
N GLY A 92 -18.24 10.40 9.24
CA GLY A 92 -19.68 10.54 8.99
C GLY A 92 -20.50 10.70 10.28
N GLN A 93 -20.22 9.89 11.31
CA GLN A 93 -20.88 10.01 12.62
C GLN A 93 -20.64 11.39 13.25
N LEU A 94 -19.38 11.82 13.32
CA LEU A 94 -19.03 13.11 13.92
C LEU A 94 -19.61 14.29 13.14
N THR A 95 -19.67 14.19 11.80
CA THR A 95 -20.33 15.19 10.96
C THR A 95 -21.81 15.28 11.29
N GLN A 96 -22.51 14.14 11.41
CA GLN A 96 -23.92 14.13 11.81
C GLN A 96 -24.12 14.72 13.20
N GLU A 97 -23.31 14.34 14.18
CA GLU A 97 -23.36 14.93 15.53
C GLU A 97 -23.19 16.45 15.49
N LEU A 98 -22.22 16.96 14.74
CA LEU A 98 -22.02 18.40 14.57
C LEU A 98 -23.21 19.09 13.90
N ASP A 99 -23.78 18.49 12.87
CA ASP A 99 -24.93 19.06 12.16
C ASP A 99 -26.18 19.10 13.06
N THR A 100 -26.40 18.06 13.86
CA THR A 100 -27.50 18.08 14.86
C THR A 100 -27.31 19.19 15.89
N LEU A 101 -26.10 19.36 16.44
CA LEU A 101 -25.82 20.43 17.40
C LEU A 101 -25.98 21.82 16.78
N LYS A 102 -25.49 22.02 15.55
CA LYS A 102 -25.68 23.27 14.80
C LYS A 102 -27.16 23.57 14.59
N HIS A 103 -27.95 22.56 14.20
CA HIS A 103 -29.38 22.70 13.98
C HIS A 103 -30.13 23.08 15.26
N ILE A 104 -29.82 22.43 16.38
CA ILE A 104 -30.41 22.75 17.70
C ILE A 104 -30.07 24.19 18.09
N LEU A 105 -28.81 24.61 17.94
CA LEU A 105 -28.38 25.96 18.27
C LEU A 105 -29.03 27.00 17.36
N SER A 106 -29.11 26.76 16.04
CA SER A 106 -29.76 27.68 15.12
C SER A 106 -31.25 27.80 15.42
N GLN A 107 -31.94 26.70 15.70
CA GLN A 107 -33.35 26.73 16.10
C GLN A 107 -33.55 27.51 17.40
N ARG A 108 -32.70 27.32 18.41
CA ARG A 108 -32.79 28.07 19.67
C ARG A 108 -32.57 29.57 19.47
N HIS A 109 -31.64 29.95 18.61
CA HIS A 109 -31.43 31.36 18.24
C HIS A 109 -32.63 31.97 17.51
N LEU A 110 -33.34 31.18 16.69
CA LEU A 110 -34.57 31.61 16.02
C LEU A 110 -35.73 31.77 17.03
N HIS A 111 -35.95 30.81 17.93
CA HIS A 111 -37.00 30.89 18.95
C HIS A 111 -36.77 32.04 19.94
N GLY A 112 -35.52 32.33 20.32
CA GLY A 112 -35.21 33.46 21.20
C GLY A 112 -35.39 34.84 20.56
N ALA A 113 -35.46 34.92 19.23
CA ALA A 113 -35.80 36.15 18.52
C ALA A 113 -37.33 36.33 18.41
N GLU A 114 -38.09 35.24 18.26
CA GLU A 114 -39.56 35.28 18.24
C GLU A 114 -40.15 35.57 19.63
N GLU A 115 -39.60 35.03 20.73
CA GLU A 115 -40.03 35.37 22.10
C GLU A 115 -39.78 36.86 22.42
N ARG A 116 -38.63 37.42 22.01
CA ARG A 116 -38.34 38.85 22.21
C ARG A 116 -39.21 39.76 21.36
N ALA A 117 -39.50 39.38 20.12
CA ALA A 117 -40.40 40.15 19.26
C ALA A 117 -41.86 40.07 19.75
N ALA A 118 -42.26 38.96 20.38
CA ALA A 118 -43.58 38.83 21.01
C ALA A 118 -43.68 39.65 22.31
N GLU A 119 -42.62 39.74 23.12
CA GLU A 119 -42.57 40.62 24.30
C GLU A 119 -42.52 42.12 23.93
N GLU A 120 -41.87 42.51 22.82
CA GLU A 120 -41.85 43.91 22.34
C GLU A 120 -43.17 44.36 21.68
N ALA A 121 -44.00 43.43 21.21
CA ALA A 121 -45.28 43.74 20.58
C ALA A 121 -46.45 43.90 21.57
N ASP A 122 -46.25 43.52 22.84
CA ASP A 122 -47.25 43.56 23.92
C ASP A 122 -47.01 44.72 24.92
N ILE A 123 -46.10 45.65 24.60
CA ILE A 123 -45.82 46.91 25.33
C ILE A 123 -46.23 48.11 24.45
#